data_AF-A0A349YK39-F1
#
_entry.id   AF-A0A349YK39-F1
#
_cell.length_a   1.000
_cell.length_b   1.000
_cell.length_c   1.000
_cell.angle_alpha   90.00
_cell.angle_beta   90.00
_cell.angle_gamma   90.00
#
_symmetry.space_group_name_H-M   'P 1'
#
loop_
_entity.id
_entity.type
_entity.pdbx_description
1 polymer ?
#
loop_
_entity_poly.entity_id
_entity_poly.type
_entity_poly.pdbx_seq_one_letter_code
_entity_poly.pdbx_strand_id
1 'polypeptide(L)' 'MNEKNEVLDEVLNEVLNSGRTEMEIKVIKEILQSPTIRQKELAEEVGASVSTVQRIIKKMVKEGKIVRVNGKRDGYWKVL' A
#
# COMPACT_ATOMS: atom_id res chain seq x y z
N MET A 1 -19.47 -3.56 -15.53
CA MET A 1 -18.78 -3.53 -14.22
C MET A 1 -17.35 -4.00 -14.48
N ASN A 2 -16.42 -3.12 -14.85
CA ASN A 2 -15.00 -3.50 -14.99
C ASN A 2 -13.97 -2.34 -15.04
N GLU A 3 -14.40 -1.07 -15.11
CA GLU A 3 -13.46 0.07 -15.17
C GLU A 3 -12.52 0.18 -13.96
N LYS A 4 -12.98 -0.24 -12.76
CA LYS A 4 -12.15 -0.22 -11.55
C LYS A 4 -10.96 -1.19 -11.60
N ASN A 5 -11.06 -2.28 -12.35
CA ASN A 5 -10.00 -3.27 -12.46
C ASN A 5 -8.95 -2.85 -13.50
N GLU A 6 -9.39 -2.29 -14.63
CA GLU A 6 -8.48 -1.75 -15.66
C GLU A 6 -7.63 -0.59 -15.13
N VAL A 7 -8.24 0.36 -14.41
CA VAL A 7 -7.50 1.49 -13.82
C VAL A 7 -6.48 1.01 -12.77
N LEU A 8 -6.82 -0.04 -12.01
CA LEU A 8 -5.91 -0.60 -11.00
C LEU A 8 -4.71 -1.29 -11.66
N ASP A 9 -4.92 -1.97 -12.78
CA ASP A 9 -3.88 -2.69 -13.52
C ASP A 9 -2.91 -1.73 -14.25
N GLU A 10 -3.40 -0.61 -14.80
CA GLU A 10 -2.53 0.43 -15.38
C GLU A 10 -1.65 1.10 -14.32
N VAL A 11 -2.25 1.54 -13.19
CA VAL A 11 -1.49 2.12 -12.06
C VAL A 11 -0.48 1.12 -11.51
N LEU A 12 -0.83 -0.17 -11.48
CA LEU A 12 0.08 -1.20 -11.03
C LEU A 12 1.28 -1.39 -11.96
N ASN A 13 1.09 -1.33 -13.27
CA ASN A 13 2.18 -1.44 -14.25
C ASN A 13 3.16 -0.26 -14.14
N GLU A 14 2.68 0.95 -13.87
CA GLU A 14 3.57 2.09 -13.57
C GLU A 14 4.34 1.88 -12.26
N VAL A 15 3.67 1.34 -11.23
CA VAL A 15 4.28 1.01 -9.94
C VAL A 15 5.34 -0.09 -10.11
N LEU A 16 5.11 -1.10 -10.94
CA LEU A 16 6.06 -2.19 -11.22
C LEU A 16 7.35 -1.69 -11.89
N ASN A 17 7.26 -0.70 -12.77
CA ASN A 17 8.41 -0.15 -13.50
C ASN A 17 9.26 0.87 -12.72
N SER A 18 8.95 1.10 -11.44
CA SER A 18 9.56 2.16 -10.62
C SER A 18 10.69 1.71 -9.68
N GLY A 19 11.17 0.46 -9.80
CA GLY A 19 12.21 -0.09 -8.92
C GLY A 19 11.71 -0.43 -7.50
N ARG A 20 10.41 -0.62 -7.33
CA ARG A 20 9.78 -1.08 -6.07
C ARG A 20 9.95 -2.59 -5.89
N THR A 21 10.10 -3.04 -4.65
CA THR A 21 10.20 -4.48 -4.35
C THR A 21 8.85 -5.18 -4.45
N GLU A 22 8.82 -6.50 -4.67
CA GLU A 22 7.57 -7.27 -4.73
C GLU A 22 6.67 -7.05 -3.50
N MET A 23 7.28 -6.93 -2.31
CA MET A 23 6.54 -6.66 -1.08
C MET A 23 5.99 -5.23 -1.01
N GLU A 24 6.71 -4.23 -1.52
CA GLU A 24 6.19 -2.87 -1.65
C GLU A 24 4.99 -2.82 -2.60
N ILE A 25 5.04 -3.59 -3.69
CA ILE A 25 3.93 -3.71 -4.65
C ILE A 25 2.71 -4.35 -3.99
N LYS A 26 2.88 -5.45 -3.23
CA LYS A 26 1.78 -6.08 -2.48
C LYS A 26 1.15 -5.09 -1.49
N VAL A 27 1.97 -4.37 -0.72
CA VAL A 27 1.49 -3.34 0.22
C VAL A 27 0.70 -2.24 -0.50
N ILE A 28 1.16 -1.77 -1.66
CA ILE A 28 0.46 -0.75 -2.45
C ILE A 28 -0.90 -1.28 -2.94
N LYS A 29 -0.96 -2.52 -3.45
CA LYS A 29 -2.22 -3.14 -3.88
C LYS A 29 -3.25 -3.15 -2.76
N GLU A 30 -2.86 -3.62 -1.59
CA GLU A 30 -3.76 -3.66 -0.42
C GLU A 30 -4.21 -2.27 0.03
N ILE A 31 -3.32 -1.28 -0.01
CA ILE A 31 -3.67 0.12 0.29
C ILE A 31 -4.64 0.69 -0.75
N LEU A 32 -4.45 0.40 -2.04
CA LEU A 32 -5.34 0.88 -3.10
C LEU A 32 -6.73 0.22 -3.01
N GLN A 33 -6.79 -1.06 -2.62
CA GLN A 33 -8.04 -1.77 -2.41
C GLN A 33 -8.75 -1.31 -1.12
N SER A 34 -8.00 -1.14 -0.03
CA SER A 34 -8.52 -0.72 1.28
C SER A 34 -7.63 0.37 1.89
N PRO A 35 -7.86 1.65 1.56
CA PRO A 35 -7.04 2.76 2.06
C PRO A 35 -7.04 2.87 3.59
N THR A 36 -8.09 2.41 4.26
CA THR A 36 -8.20 2.45 5.73
C THR A 36 -7.55 1.25 6.43
N ILE A 37 -6.96 0.30 5.70
CA ILE A 37 -6.38 -0.94 6.25
C ILE A 37 -5.39 -0.68 7.38
N ARG A 38 -5.51 -1.46 8.45
CA ARG A 38 -4.59 -1.40 9.59
C ARG A 38 -3.34 -2.22 9.28
N GLN A 39 -2.20 -1.86 9.89
CA GLN A 39 -0.95 -2.57 9.63
C GLN A 39 -0.97 -4.06 10.01
N LYS A 40 -1.83 -4.46 10.96
CA LYS A 40 -2.01 -5.87 11.32
C LYS A 40 -2.73 -6.64 10.22
N GLU A 41 -3.86 -6.10 9.74
CA GLU A 41 -4.64 -6.68 8.63
C GLU A 41 -3.77 -6.73 7.37
N LEU A 42 -3.07 -5.63 7.07
CA LEU A 42 -2.13 -5.57 5.96
C LEU A 42 -1.06 -6.67 6.02
N ALA A 43 -0.58 -7.02 7.22
CA ALA A 43 0.40 -8.09 7.39
C ALA A 43 -0.19 -9.48 7.10
N GLU A 44 -1.45 -9.69 7.47
CA GLU A 44 -2.20 -10.91 7.16
C GLU A 44 -2.42 -11.03 5.64
N GLU A 45 -2.87 -9.96 4.98
CA GLU A 45 -3.13 -9.93 3.53
C GLU A 45 -1.85 -10.14 2.69
N VAL A 46 -0.73 -9.50 3.06
CA VAL A 46 0.53 -9.66 2.30
C VAL A 46 1.34 -10.89 2.72
N GLY A 47 0.87 -11.67 3.69
CA GLY A 47 1.55 -12.88 4.17
C GLY A 47 2.89 -12.60 4.84
N ALA A 48 3.00 -11.52 5.62
CA ALA A 48 4.24 -11.11 6.29
C ALA A 48 4.06 -10.91 7.80
N SER A 49 5.18 -10.83 8.53
CA SER A 49 5.11 -10.43 9.94
C SER A 49 4.71 -8.95 10.07
N VAL A 50 4.00 -8.61 11.14
CA VAL A 50 3.65 -7.21 11.45
C VAL A 50 4.90 -6.31 11.52
N SER A 51 6.01 -6.82 12.07
CA SER A 51 7.29 -6.09 12.13
C SER A 51 7.89 -5.82 10.75
N THR A 52 7.71 -6.73 9.79
CA THR A 52 8.15 -6.55 8.41
C THR A 52 7.32 -5.48 7.73
N VAL A 53 5.98 -5.54 7.85
CA VAL A 53 5.09 -4.50 7.33
C VAL A 53 5.40 -3.13 7.93
N GLN A 54 5.60 -3.05 9.25
CA GLN A 54 5.99 -1.81 9.92
C GLN A 54 7.27 -1.20 9.35
N ARG A 55 8.30 -2.02 9.11
CA ARG A 55 9.57 -1.59 8.51
C ARG A 55 9.34 -1.04 7.09
N ILE A 56 8.55 -1.73 6.30
CA ILE A 56 8.25 -1.37 4.90
C ILE A 56 7.43 -0.09 4.83
N ILE A 57 6.35 0.01 5.60
CA ILE A 57 5.54 1.24 5.70
C ILE A 57 6.40 2.43 6.11
N LYS A 58 7.26 2.27 7.13
CA LYS A 58 8.17 3.34 7.56
C LYS A 58 9.13 3.77 6.44
N LYS A 59 9.69 2.80 5.69
CA LYS A 59 10.54 3.06 4.52
C LYS A 59 9.77 3.82 3.44
N MET A 60 8.59 3.34 3.05
CA MET A 60 7.78 3.93 1.99
C MET A 60 7.28 5.33 2.33
N VAL A 61 6.92 5.58 3.60
CA VAL A 61 6.59 6.93 4.08
C VAL A 61 7.80 7.86 4.00
N LYS A 62 8.98 7.39 4.42
CA LYS A 62 10.23 8.15 4.34
C LYS A 62 10.62 8.49 2.90
N GLU A 63 10.38 7.56 1.98
CA GLU A 63 10.63 7.72 0.55
C GLU A 63 9.55 8.53 -0.18
N GLY A 64 8.51 8.98 0.52
CA GLY A 64 7.41 9.75 -0.07
C GLY A 64 6.55 8.93 -1.04
N LYS A 65 6.54 7.60 -0.93
CA LYS A 65 5.72 6.70 -1.77
C LYS A 65 4.29 6.57 -1.26
N ILE A 66 4.09 6.69 0.06
CA ILE A 66 2.77 6.67 0.71
C ILE A 66 2.74 7.67 1.85
N VAL A 67 1.53 8.09 2.25
CA VAL A 67 1.32 8.94 3.41
C VAL A 67 0.05 8.52 4.16
N ARG A 68 0.06 8.65 5.49
CA ARG A 68 -1.15 8.54 6.30
C ARG A 68 -1.81 9.92 6.37
N VAL A 69 -3.02 10.03 5.82
CA VAL A 69 -3.85 11.24 5.87
C VAL A 69 -4.84 11.12 7.03
N ASN A 70 -5.21 12.24 7.66
CA ASN A 70 -6.06 12.36 8.86
C ASN A 70 -5.46 11.73 10.14
N GLY A 71 -6.29 11.66 11.20
CA GLY A 71 -5.88 11.25 12.54
C GLY A 71 -5.75 9.73 12.71
N LYS A 72 -5.40 9.31 13.93
CA LYS A 72 -5.17 7.90 14.26
C LYS A 72 -6.43 7.03 14.14
N ARG A 73 -7.63 7.62 14.33
CA ARG A 73 -8.92 6.89 14.35
C ARG A 73 -9.60 6.82 12.98
N ASP A 74 -9.42 7.85 12.16
CA ASP A 74 -10.13 8.09 10.90
C ASP A 74 -9.17 8.23 9.71
N GLY A 75 -7.90 7.89 9.92
CA GLY A 75 -6.90 7.97 8.88
C GLY A 75 -7.11 7.00 7.73
N TYR A 76 -6.53 7.34 6.59
CA TYR A 76 -6.36 6.43 5.46
C TYR A 76 -4.96 6.59 4.86
N TRP A 77 -4.47 5.54 4.23
CA TRP A 77 -3.23 5.52 3.48
C TRP A 77 -3.51 6.05 2.07
N LYS A 78 -2.68 6.97 1.60
CA LYS A 78 -2.69 7.49 0.24
C LYS A 78 -1.37 7.11 -0.43
N VAL A 79 -1.44 6.57 -1.63
CA VAL A 79 -0.29 6.36 -2.52
C VAL A 79 0.03 7.68 -3.23
N LEU A 80 1.31 8.03 -3.30
CA LEU A 80 1.83 9.27 -3.90
C LEU A 80 2.57 8.99 -5.21
#